data_AF-A0A835DVS2-F1
#
_entry.id   AF-A0A835DVS2-F1
#
_cell.length_a   1.000
_cell.length_b   1.000
_cell.length_c   1.000
_cell.angle_alpha   90.00
_cell.angle_beta   90.00
_cell.angle_gamma   90.00
#
_symmetry.space_group_name_H-M   'P 1'
#
loop_
_entity.id
_entity.type
_entity.pdbx_description
1 polymer ?
#
loop_
_entity_poly.entity_id
_entity_poly.type
_entity_poly.pdbx_seq_one_letter_code
_entity_poly.pdbx_strand_id
1 'polypeptide(L)'
;MARTSNTALVLGVVVMALITIVGGAKGMTICNMDTTELAQCLPAIQGRSPSPPTKGCCAVMQKADMHCLCTYKSVLPTFGINPALAMALPKKCGLKPPPQCREA
;
A
#
# COMPACT_ATOMS: atom_id res chain seq x y z
N MET A 1 3.57 -54.56 -3.10
CA MET A 1 4.68 -53.59 -3.30
C MET A 1 4.28 -52.68 -4.45
N ALA A 2 3.91 -51.44 -4.15
CA ALA A 2 3.55 -50.46 -5.16
C ALA A 2 4.77 -50.20 -6.05
N ARG A 3 4.64 -50.46 -7.35
CA ARG A 3 5.58 -49.94 -8.35
C ARG A 3 5.28 -48.45 -8.49
N THR A 4 5.79 -47.64 -7.58
CA THR A 4 5.83 -46.20 -7.74
C THR A 4 6.70 -45.91 -8.96
N SER A 5 6.04 -45.66 -10.09
CA SER A 5 6.69 -45.34 -11.35
C SER A 5 7.53 -44.08 -11.14
N ASN A 6 8.82 -44.16 -11.45
CA ASN A 6 9.77 -43.06 -11.28
C ASN A 6 9.28 -41.77 -11.98
N THR A 7 8.52 -41.92 -13.07
CA THR A 7 7.86 -40.83 -13.80
C THR A 7 6.76 -40.12 -13.00
N ALA A 8 5.95 -40.85 -12.21
CA ALA A 8 4.92 -40.26 -11.35
C ALA A 8 5.55 -39.50 -10.18
N LEU A 9 6.70 -39.98 -9.69
CA LEU A 9 7.47 -39.28 -8.66
C LEU A 9 8.06 -37.98 -9.20
N VAL A 10 8.67 -38.02 -10.40
CA VAL A 10 9.24 -36.84 -11.06
C VAL A 10 8.16 -35.81 -11.40
N LEU A 11 7.02 -36.22 -11.96
CA LEU A 11 5.89 -35.33 -12.24
C LEU A 11 5.33 -34.70 -10.95
N GLY A 12 5.21 -35.47 -9.87
CA GLY A 12 4.76 -34.95 -8.57
C GLY A 12 5.72 -33.91 -7.99
N VAL A 13 7.04 -34.12 -8.10
CA VAL A 13 8.06 -33.16 -7.63
C VAL A 13 8.07 -31.89 -8.48
N VAL A 14 7.93 -31.99 -9.80
CA VAL A 14 7.86 -30.82 -10.70
C VAL A 14 6.61 -29.98 -10.39
N VAL A 15 5.44 -30.61 -10.21
CA VAL A 15 4.21 -29.87 -9.88
C VAL A 15 4.31 -29.20 -8.51
N MET A 16 4.88 -29.85 -7.50
CA MET A 16 5.12 -29.23 -6.18
C MET A 16 6.12 -28.07 -6.22
N ALA A 17 7.16 -28.17 -7.05
CA ALA A 17 8.16 -27.10 -7.21
C ALA A 17 7.60 -25.85 -7.91
N LEU A 18 6.55 -25.98 -8.73
CA LEU A 18 5.91 -24.83 -9.38
C LEU A 18 5.04 -24.02 -8.40
N ILE A 19 4.48 -24.65 -7.38
CA ILE A 19 3.56 -23.99 -6.41
C ILE A 19 4.33 -23.07 -5.45
N THR A 20 5.63 -23.31 -5.23
CA THR A 20 6.43 -22.54 -4.27
C THR A 20 6.95 -21.21 -4.83
N ILE A 21 6.82 -20.96 -6.15
CA ILE A 21 7.33 -19.75 -6.81
C ILE A 21 6.34 -18.57 -6.74
N VAL A 22 5.20 -18.72 -6.04
CA VAL A 22 4.35 -17.57 -5.67
C VAL A 22 4.96 -16.85 -4.46
N GLY A 23 6.21 -16.43 -4.59
CA GLY A 23 6.78 -15.40 -3.75
C GLY A 23 6.02 -14.11 -4.07
N GLY A 24 4.99 -13.82 -3.28
CA GLY A 24 4.16 -12.64 -3.45
C GLY A 24 5.03 -11.41 -3.63
N ALA A 25 4.75 -10.63 -4.68
CA ALA A 25 5.40 -9.34 -4.89
C ALA A 25 5.15 -8.49 -3.64
N LYS A 26 6.13 -8.44 -2.74
CA LYS A 26 6.12 -7.53 -1.60
C LYS A 26 6.13 -6.15 -2.23
N GLY A 27 5.04 -5.40 -2.05
CA GLY A 27 4.97 -4.03 -2.51
C GLY A 27 6.14 -3.24 -1.93
N MET A 28 6.56 -2.18 -2.63
CA MET A 28 7.49 -1.24 -2.03
C MET A 28 6.77 -0.61 -0.82
N THR A 29 7.44 -0.62 0.33
CA THR A 29 6.89 0.03 1.53
C THR A 29 7.31 1.50 1.54
N ILE A 30 6.34 2.39 1.71
CA ILE A 30 6.55 3.84 1.84
C ILE A 30 5.93 4.25 3.15
N CYS A 31 6.75 4.78 4.07
CA CYS A 31 6.30 5.29 5.36
C CYS A 31 5.40 4.29 6.12
N ASN A 32 5.85 3.02 6.20
CA ASN A 32 5.14 1.91 6.84
C ASN A 32 3.80 1.51 6.19
N MET A 33 3.63 1.76 4.89
CA MET A 33 2.49 1.30 4.10
C MET A 33 2.96 0.64 2.81
N ASP A 34 2.34 -0.45 2.41
CA ASP A 34 2.58 -1.02 1.08
C ASP A 34 1.96 -0.13 -0.01
N THR A 35 2.54 -0.10 -1.22
CA THR A 35 1.97 0.67 -2.33
C THR A 35 0.51 0.30 -2.66
N THR A 36 0.13 -0.97 -2.45
CA THR A 36 -1.25 -1.45 -2.63
C THR A 36 -2.21 -0.92 -1.56
N GLU A 37 -1.73 -0.73 -0.33
CA GLU A 37 -2.47 -0.09 0.76
C GLU A 37 -2.66 1.40 0.47
N LEU A 38 -1.61 2.08 0.00
CA LEU A 38 -1.66 3.50 -0.36
C LEU A 38 -2.63 3.76 -1.53
N ALA A 39 -2.74 2.82 -2.48
CA ALA A 39 -3.67 2.91 -3.60
C ALA A 39 -5.13 3.08 -3.15
N GLN A 40 -5.51 2.55 -1.98
CA GLN A 40 -6.85 2.70 -1.41
C GLN A 40 -7.19 4.14 -1.03
N CYS A 41 -6.16 4.99 -0.85
CA CYS A 41 -6.32 6.39 -0.48
C CYS A 41 -6.32 7.36 -1.66
N LEU A 42 -5.87 6.94 -2.85
CA LEU A 42 -5.79 7.79 -4.04
C LEU A 42 -7.10 8.52 -4.37
N PRO A 43 -8.29 7.88 -4.32
CA PRO A 43 -9.56 8.56 -4.62
C PRO A 43 -9.87 9.76 -3.70
N ALA A 44 -9.31 9.78 -2.48
CA ALA A 44 -9.53 10.83 -1.50
C ALA A 44 -8.52 11.99 -1.60
N ILE A 45 -7.43 11.82 -2.35
CA ILE A 45 -6.30 12.77 -2.44
C ILE A 45 -5.93 13.18 -3.87
N GLN A 46 -6.57 12.57 -4.87
CA GLN A 46 -6.41 12.88 -6.30
C GLN A 46 -7.74 13.30 -6.94
N GLY A 47 -7.63 13.92 -8.12
CA GLY A 47 -8.78 14.32 -8.93
C GLY A 47 -9.37 15.69 -8.56
N ARG A 48 -10.28 16.18 -9.41
CA ARG A 48 -10.95 17.49 -9.22
C ARG A 48 -12.01 17.47 -8.12
N SER A 49 -12.64 16.31 -7.91
CA SER A 49 -13.68 16.09 -6.89
C SER A 49 -13.33 14.83 -6.10
N PRO A 50 -12.44 14.93 -5.10
CA PRO A 50 -11.99 13.79 -4.31
C PRO A 50 -13.16 13.20 -3.51
N SER A 51 -13.24 11.86 -3.48
CA SER A 51 -14.26 11.17 -2.70
C SER A 51 -13.90 11.15 -1.20
N PRO A 52 -14.89 10.93 -0.32
CA PRO A 52 -14.60 10.66 1.09
C PRO A 52 -13.69 9.41 1.23
N PRO A 53 -12.77 9.40 2.21
CA PRO A 53 -11.90 8.25 2.42
C PRO A 53 -12.72 7.02 2.82
N THR A 54 -12.33 5.86 2.28
CA THR A 54 -12.91 4.58 2.67
C THR A 54 -12.40 4.16 4.05
N LYS A 55 -13.11 3.23 4.70
CA LYS A 55 -12.63 2.62 5.95
C LYS A 55 -11.26 1.96 5.79
N GLY A 56 -11.00 1.34 4.64
CA GLY A 56 -9.70 0.75 4.29
C GLY A 56 -8.59 1.79 4.28
N CYS A 57 -8.80 2.90 3.56
CA CYS A 57 -7.84 4.00 3.55
C CYS A 57 -7.55 4.54 4.96
N CYS A 58 -8.58 4.73 5.79
CA CYS A 58 -8.37 5.22 7.15
C CYS A 58 -7.64 4.22 8.06
N ALA A 59 -7.85 2.91 7.87
CA ALA A 59 -7.09 1.88 8.57
C ALA A 59 -5.60 1.88 8.17
N VAL A 60 -5.31 2.17 6.90
CA VAL A 60 -3.94 2.33 6.40
C VAL A 60 -3.30 3.58 7.02
N MET A 61 -4.01 4.72 7.02
CA MET A 61 -3.52 5.97 7.63
C MET A 61 -3.24 5.86 9.14
N GLN A 62 -3.89 4.94 9.85
CA GLN A 62 -3.61 4.68 11.28
C GLN A 62 -2.26 4.01 11.50
N LYS A 63 -1.77 3.24 10.53
CA LYS A 63 -0.48 2.54 10.59
C LYS A 63 0.67 3.34 9.97
N ALA A 64 0.32 4.31 9.13
CA ALA A 64 1.24 5.13 8.39
C ALA A 64 2.17 5.94 9.30
N ASP A 65 3.43 6.03 8.93
CA ASP A 65 4.35 7.00 9.50
C ASP A 65 4.02 8.38 8.89
N MET A 66 3.21 9.14 9.62
CA MET A 66 2.79 10.48 9.24
C MET A 66 3.98 11.45 9.09
N HIS A 67 5.02 11.32 9.92
CA HIS A 67 6.22 12.16 9.83
C HIS A 67 6.98 11.88 8.54
N CYS A 68 7.16 10.61 8.20
CA CYS A 68 7.74 10.21 6.92
C CYS A 68 6.91 10.75 5.75
N LEU A 69 5.58 10.62 5.77
CA LEU A 69 4.71 11.13 4.70
C LEU A 69 4.80 12.64 4.50
N CYS A 70 5.01 13.41 5.56
CA CYS A 70 5.24 14.85 5.46
C CYS A 70 6.43 15.20 4.58
N THR A 71 7.49 14.38 4.60
CA THR A 71 8.69 14.62 3.79
C THR A 71 8.42 14.53 2.29
N TYR A 72 7.36 13.82 1.88
CA TYR A 72 6.97 13.70 0.47
C TYR A 72 6.10 14.86 -0.02
N LYS A 73 5.64 15.76 0.86
CA LYS A 73 4.69 16.83 0.53
C LYS A 73 5.09 17.65 -0.70
N SER A 74 6.38 17.97 -0.82
CA SER A 74 6.93 18.76 -1.94
C SER A 74 6.96 18.00 -3.26
N VAL A 75 7.04 16.66 -3.24
CA VAL A 75 7.09 15.81 -4.44
C VAL A 75 5.72 15.24 -4.82
N LEU A 76 4.70 15.33 -3.97
CA LEU A 76 3.33 14.92 -4.27
C LEU A 76 2.78 15.47 -5.60
N PRO A 77 3.01 16.75 -5.98
CA PRO A 77 2.53 17.28 -7.25
C PRO A 77 3.09 16.54 -8.47
N THR A 78 4.33 16.03 -8.39
CA THR A 78 4.96 15.23 -9.47
C THR A 78 4.22 13.92 -9.72
N PHE A 79 3.50 13.41 -8.73
CA PHE A 79 2.64 12.22 -8.83
C PHE A 79 1.17 12.56 -9.11
N GLY A 80 0.86 13.83 -9.42
CA GLY A 80 -0.52 14.29 -9.63
C GLY A 80 -1.37 14.31 -8.35
N ILE A 81 -0.75 14.25 -7.18
CA ILE A 81 -1.43 14.30 -5.88
C ILE A 81 -1.45 15.75 -5.39
N ASN A 82 -2.63 16.23 -4.97
CA ASN A 82 -2.75 17.56 -4.40
C ASN A 82 -2.26 17.54 -2.94
N PRO A 83 -1.21 18.31 -2.57
CA PRO A 83 -0.67 18.31 -1.21
C PRO A 83 -1.71 18.71 -0.16
N ALA A 84 -2.59 19.67 -0.44
CA ALA A 84 -3.60 20.10 0.52
C ALA A 84 -4.63 18.99 0.79
N LEU A 85 -5.03 18.22 -0.23
CA LEU A 85 -5.92 17.07 -0.06
C LEU A 85 -5.24 15.95 0.74
N ALA A 86 -3.98 15.65 0.42
CA ALA A 86 -3.20 14.65 1.15
C ALA A 86 -3.03 15.01 2.63
N MET A 87 -2.73 16.27 2.94
CA MET A 87 -2.56 16.74 4.33
C MET A 87 -3.88 16.87 5.09
N ALA A 88 -5.01 16.96 4.39
CA ALA A 88 -6.34 16.94 5.00
C ALA A 88 -6.83 15.52 5.32
N LEU A 89 -6.29 14.49 4.66
CA LEU A 89 -6.72 13.10 4.79
C LEU A 89 -6.68 12.58 6.24
N PRO A 90 -5.61 12.81 7.04
CA PRO A 90 -5.58 12.35 8.43
C PRO A 90 -6.76 12.87 9.24
N LYS A 91 -7.11 14.16 9.10
CA LYS A 91 -8.26 14.76 9.79
C LYS A 91 -9.58 14.12 9.36
N LYS A 92 -9.76 13.83 8.06
CA LYS A 92 -10.95 13.13 7.55
C LYS A 92 -11.09 11.71 8.11
N CYS A 93 -9.98 11.09 8.47
CA CYS A 93 -9.93 9.79 9.15
C CYS A 93 -9.98 9.87 10.69
N GLY A 94 -10.21 11.06 11.27
CA GLY A 94 -10.23 11.26 12.72
C GLY A 94 -8.86 11.26 13.39
N LEU A 95 -7.78 11.38 12.61
CA LEU A 95 -6.40 11.39 13.07
C LEU A 95 -5.87 12.83 13.19
N LYS A 96 -4.93 13.03 14.11
CA LYS A 96 -4.23 14.31 14.26
C LYS A 96 -2.96 14.29 13.41
N PRO A 97 -2.84 15.15 12.37
CA PRO A 97 -1.60 15.25 11.61
C PRO A 97 -0.50 15.86 12.50
N PRO A 98 0.76 15.44 12.32
CA PRO A 98 1.87 15.93 13.10
C PRO A 98 2.07 17.45 12.90
N PRO A 99 2.55 18.19 13.91
CA PRO A 99 2.72 19.64 13.83
C PRO A 99 3.59 20.06 12.65
N GLN A 100 4.67 19.31 12.39
CA GLN A 100 5.63 19.61 11.32
C GLN A 100 5.00 19.62 9.91
N CYS A 101 3.87 18.92 9.73
CA CYS A 101 3.15 18.90 8.45
C CYS A 101 2.23 20.11 8.23
N ARG A 102 1.89 20.84 9.31
CA ARG A 102 0.93 21.95 9.29
C ARG A 102 1.57 23.27 8.87
N GLU A 103 2.89 23.37 8.98
CA GLU A 103 3.64 24.63 8.82
C GLU A 103 4.37 24.75 7.47
N ALA A 104 4.32 23.71 6.64
CA ALA A 104 4.87 23.73 5.27
C ALA A 104 3.83 24.12 4.21
#